data_AF-A0A350PE71-F1
#
_entry.id   AF-A0A350PE71-F1
#
_cell.length_a   1.000
_cell.length_b   1.000
_cell.length_c   1.000
_cell.angle_alpha   90.00
_cell.angle_beta   90.00
_cell.angle_gamma   90.00
#
_symmetry.space_group_name_H-M   'P 1'
#
loop_
_entity.id
_entity.type
_entity.pdbx_description
1 polymer ?
#
loop_
_entity_poly.entity_id
_entity_poly.type
_entity_poly.pdbx_seq_one_letter_code
_entity_poly.pdbx_strand_id
1 'polypeptide(L)'
;MMKEVDLESNKNIRLTAFIDNMPEAYAASDLIVSRAGASSCSEFMMTGKPSVLIPSPNVAGDHQTQNAQSMVDAGASELLKDADAVNALPELVHSLIRDQ
;
A
#
# COMPACT_ATOMS: atom_id res chain seq x y z
N MET A 1 4.04 -21.48 -1.67
CA MET A 1 5.47 -21.37 -2.02
C MET A 1 5.72 -19.91 -2.39
N MET A 2 6.52 -19.17 -1.63
CA MET A 2 6.94 -17.83 -2.08
C MET A 2 7.83 -18.03 -3.30
N LYS A 3 7.47 -17.43 -4.43
CA LYS A 3 8.37 -17.37 -5.59
C LYS A 3 9.43 -16.31 -5.28
N GLU A 4 10.69 -16.67 -5.44
CA GLU A 4 11.78 -15.69 -5.41
C GLU A 4 11.55 -14.68 -6.54
N VAL A 5 11.72 -13.39 -6.22
CA VAL A 5 11.63 -12.32 -7.20
C VAL A 5 12.99 -12.24 -7.90
N ASP A 6 13.02 -12.48 -9.20
CA ASP A 6 14.23 -12.32 -10.01
C ASP A 6 14.51 -10.82 -10.25
N LEU A 7 15.44 -10.27 -9.48
CA LEU A 7 15.81 -8.86 -9.53
C LEU A 7 16.68 -8.52 -10.76
N GLU A 8 17.41 -9.49 -11.33
CA GLU A 8 18.27 -9.26 -12.50
C GLU A 8 17.44 -8.94 -13.74
N SER A 9 16.31 -9.63 -13.90
CA SER A 9 15.36 -9.36 -15.00
C SER A 9 14.38 -8.22 -14.70
N ASN A 10 14.25 -7.78 -13.44
CA ASN A 10 13.29 -6.75 -13.01
C ASN A 10 13.95 -5.52 -12.39
N LYS A 11 14.64 -4.72 -13.23
CA LYS A 11 15.35 -3.49 -12.80
C LYS A 11 14.49 -2.41 -12.15
N ASN A 12 13.17 -2.50 -12.30
CA ASN A 12 12.20 -1.56 -11.71
C ASN A 12 11.82 -1.94 -10.27
N ILE A 13 12.37 -3.03 -9.72
CA ILE A 13 12.10 -3.49 -8.36
C ILE A 13 13.33 -3.22 -7.50
N ARG A 14 13.13 -2.49 -6.40
CA ARG A 14 14.12 -2.33 -5.35
C ARG A 14 13.64 -3.05 -4.09
N LEU A 15 14.22 -4.22 -3.81
CA LEU A 15 13.94 -4.96 -2.59
C LEU A 15 14.85 -4.48 -1.46
N THR A 16 14.28 -4.18 -0.30
CA THR A 16 15.01 -3.80 0.91
C THR A 16 14.46 -4.57 2.09
N ALA A 17 15.32 -4.99 3.02
CA ALA A 17 14.87 -5.63 4.26
C ALA A 17 14.14 -4.63 5.18
N PHE A 18 14.61 -3.38 5.15
CA PHE A 18 14.06 -2.25 5.88
C PHE A 18 14.46 -0.95 5.17
N ILE A 19 13.62 0.08 5.31
CA ILE A 19 13.89 1.43 4.79
C ILE A 19 14.07 2.35 6.00
N ASP A 20 15.31 2.75 6.28
CA ASP A 20 15.62 3.61 7.42
C ASP A 20 15.08 5.03 7.27
N ASN A 21 15.04 5.54 6.04
CA ASN A 21 14.56 6.88 5.72
C ASN A 21 13.20 6.84 5.01
N MET A 22 12.15 6.46 5.73
CA MET A 22 10.78 6.46 5.22
C MET A 22 10.32 7.82 4.65
N PRO A 23 10.66 8.99 5.26
CA PRO A 23 10.33 10.28 4.66
C PRO A 23 10.83 10.46 3.22
N GLU A 24 12.05 10.02 2.92
CA GLU A 24 12.61 10.06 1.57
C GLU A 24 11.89 9.11 0.62
N ALA A 25 11.58 7.88 1.08
CA ALA A 25 10.81 6.92 0.29
C ALA A 25 9.41 7.45 -0.05
N TYR A 26 8.72 8.03 0.93
CA TYR A 26 7.44 8.67 0.70
C TYR A 26 7.58 9.83 -0.29
N ALA A 27 8.54 10.73 -0.10
CA ALA A 27 8.76 11.86 -1.00
C ALA A 27 8.95 11.42 -2.46
N ALA A 28 9.67 10.32 -2.69
CA ALA A 28 9.91 9.74 -4.01
C ALA A 28 8.74 8.94 -4.61
N SER A 29 7.69 8.65 -3.84
CA SER A 29 6.57 7.81 -4.27
C SER A 29 5.40 8.64 -4.79
N ASP A 30 4.79 8.25 -5.92
CA ASP A 30 3.54 8.87 -6.39
C ASP A 30 2.29 8.19 -5.83
N LEU A 31 2.39 6.90 -5.48
CA LEU A 31 1.33 6.07 -4.93
C LEU A 31 1.92 5.12 -3.89
N ILE A 32 1.19 4.91 -2.79
CA ILE A 32 1.58 3.97 -1.73
C ILE A 32 0.68 2.73 -1.76
N VAL A 33 1.26 1.54 -1.72
CA VAL A 33 0.51 0.29 -1.49
C VAL A 33 1.02 -0.35 -0.21
N SER A 34 0.15 -0.53 0.79
CA SER A 34 0.59 -0.97 2.11
C SER A 34 -0.49 -1.74 2.88
N ARG A 35 -0.04 -2.44 3.93
CA ARG A 35 -0.92 -2.82 5.05
C ARG A 35 -1.47 -1.58 5.76
N ALA A 36 -2.64 -1.71 6.36
CA ALA A 36 -3.33 -0.63 7.08
C ALA A 36 -2.98 -0.58 8.58
N GLY A 37 -1.68 -0.60 8.89
CA GLY A 37 -1.18 -0.44 10.26
C GLY A 37 -1.40 0.99 10.77
N ALA A 38 -1.71 1.16 12.06
CA ALA A 38 -2.09 2.45 12.63
C ALA A 38 -1.03 3.55 12.42
N SER A 39 0.25 3.23 12.64
CA SER A 39 1.36 4.17 12.43
C SER A 39 1.49 4.54 10.95
N SER A 40 1.48 3.56 10.05
CA SER A 40 1.59 3.79 8.61
C SER A 40 0.43 4.61 8.07
N CYS A 41 -0.81 4.32 8.47
CA CYS A 41 -1.97 5.14 8.10
C CYS A 41 -1.82 6.60 8.55
N SER A 42 -1.29 6.82 9.76
CA SER A 42 -1.03 8.16 10.29
C SER A 42 0.03 8.90 9.46
N GLU A 43 1.09 8.21 9.04
CA GLU A 43 2.10 8.75 8.14
C GLU A 43 1.51 9.10 6.77
N PHE A 44 0.72 8.20 6.16
CA PHE A 44 0.12 8.43 4.83
C PHE A 44 -0.73 9.69 4.80
N MET A 45 -1.59 9.87 5.82
CA MET A 45 -2.39 11.09 5.98
C MET A 45 -1.53 12.36 6.07
N MET A 46 -0.35 12.28 6.69
CA MET A 46 0.58 13.41 6.77
C MET A 46 1.28 13.69 5.43
N THR A 47 1.54 12.65 4.63
CA THR A 47 2.17 12.81 3.31
C THR A 47 1.23 13.33 2.23
N GLY A 48 -0.08 13.16 2.41
CA GLY A 48 -1.10 13.55 1.43
C GLY A 48 -1.03 12.76 0.12
N LYS A 49 -0.37 11.59 0.11
CA LYS A 49 -0.21 10.75 -1.08
C LYS A 49 -1.38 9.78 -1.21
N PRO A 50 -1.85 9.50 -2.44
CA PRO A 50 -2.86 8.48 -2.65
C PRO A 50 -2.32 7.13 -2.16
N SER A 51 -3.20 6.29 -1.61
CA SER A 51 -2.79 4.98 -1.14
C SER A 51 -3.82 3.88 -1.41
N VAL A 52 -3.33 2.68 -1.67
CA VAL A 52 -4.11 1.44 -1.70
C VAL A 52 -3.79 0.66 -0.43
N LEU A 53 -4.80 0.46 0.39
CA LEU A 53 -4.68 -0.22 1.68
C LEU A 53 -5.18 -1.64 1.56
N ILE A 54 -4.32 -2.59 1.93
CA ILE A 54 -4.62 -4.03 1.95
C ILE A 54 -4.58 -4.50 3.40
N PRO A 55 -5.69 -4.43 4.17
CA PRO A 55 -5.73 -4.88 5.55
C PRO A 55 -5.32 -6.35 5.71
N SER A 56 -4.54 -6.65 6.75
CA SER A 56 -4.19 -8.04 7.06
C SER A 56 -5.37 -8.79 7.69
N PRO A 57 -5.74 -9.97 7.16
CA PRO A 57 -6.84 -10.77 7.71
C PRO A 57 -6.47 -11.42 9.06
N ASN A 58 -5.20 -11.35 9.47
CA ASN A 58 -4.67 -12.06 10.62
C ASN A 58 -4.55 -11.17 11.87
N VAL A 59 -5.09 -9.95 11.83
CA VAL A 59 -5.01 -9.00 12.95
C VAL A 59 -6.24 -9.15 13.85
N ALA A 60 -6.00 -9.30 15.15
CA ALA A 60 -7.06 -9.39 16.14
C ALA A 60 -7.97 -8.14 16.09
N GLY A 61 -9.29 -8.37 16.12
CA GLY A 61 -10.30 -7.31 16.14
C GLY A 61 -10.49 -6.56 14.81
N ASP A 62 -9.86 -7.01 13.71
CA ASP A 62 -10.01 -6.42 12.38
C ASP A 62 -9.72 -4.89 12.34
N HIS A 63 -8.80 -4.45 13.21
CA HIS A 63 -8.49 -3.02 13.35
C HIS A 63 -7.86 -2.43 12.08
N GLN A 64 -7.15 -3.24 11.28
CA GLN A 64 -6.59 -2.75 10.01
C GLN A 64 -7.68 -2.38 9.00
N THR A 65 -8.77 -3.14 8.93
CA THR A 65 -9.89 -2.81 8.04
C THR A 65 -10.56 -1.52 8.48
N GLN A 66 -10.73 -1.32 9.80
CA GLN A 66 -11.28 -0.07 10.34
C GLN A 66 -10.40 1.15 10.04
N ASN A 67 -9.07 1.01 10.18
CA ASN A 67 -8.13 2.06 9.80
C ASN A 67 -8.24 2.41 8.31
N ALA A 68 -8.24 1.38 7.45
CA ALA A 68 -8.35 1.57 6.01
C ALA A 68 -9.68 2.22 5.63
N GLN A 69 -10.79 1.72 6.18
CA GLN A 69 -12.13 2.25 5.91
C GLN A 69 -12.23 3.72 6.30
N SER A 70 -11.64 4.12 7.43
CA SER A 70 -11.64 5.53 7.87
C SER A 70 -10.97 6.45 6.84
N MET A 71 -9.92 6.00 6.17
CA MET A 71 -9.24 6.76 5.11
C MET A 71 -10.01 6.73 3.78
N VAL A 72 -10.66 5.61 3.46
CA VAL A 72 -11.51 5.46 2.27
C VAL A 72 -12.74 6.36 2.36
N ASP A 73 -13.40 6.39 3.51
CA ASP A 73 -14.56 7.24 3.76
C ASP A 73 -14.23 8.73 3.63
N ALA A 74 -12.97 9.10 3.93
CA ALA A 74 -12.44 10.43 3.72
C ALA A 74 -11.99 10.71 2.26
N GLY A 75 -12.12 9.73 1.36
CA GLY A 75 -11.66 9.83 -0.03
C GLY A 75 -10.13 9.85 -0.20
N ALA A 76 -9.38 9.47 0.83
CA ALA A 76 -7.92 9.55 0.83
C ALA A 76 -7.24 8.27 0.34
N SER A 77 -7.96 7.14 0.25
CA SER A 77 -7.37 5.84 -0.07
C SER A 77 -8.39 4.87 -0.65
N GLU A 78 -7.89 3.87 -1.37
CA GLU A 78 -8.65 2.72 -1.84
C GLU A 78 -8.44 1.51 -0.91
N LEU A 79 -9.49 0.71 -0.70
CA LEU A 79 -9.41 -0.51 0.09
C LEU A 79 -9.44 -1.73 -0.82
N LEU A 80 -8.44 -2.60 -0.68
CA LEU A 80 -8.37 -3.85 -1.41
C LEU A 80 -8.24 -5.03 -0.44
N LYS A 81 -9.12 -6.02 -0.56
CA LYS A 81 -9.07 -7.21 0.30
C LYS A 81 -7.85 -8.05 -0.03
N ASP A 82 -7.21 -8.60 1.01
CA ASP A 82 -6.03 -9.46 0.89
C ASP A 82 -6.23 -10.63 -0.08
N ALA A 83 -7.42 -11.25 -0.06
CA ALA A 83 -7.77 -12.37 -0.94
C ALA A 83 -7.82 -12.00 -2.44
N ASP A 84 -8.09 -10.73 -2.74
CA ASP A 84 -8.25 -10.23 -4.11
C ASP A 84 -6.96 -9.54 -4.62
N ALA A 85 -6.03 -9.23 -3.71
CA ALA A 85 -4.88 -8.36 -3.96
C ALA A 85 -4.03 -8.81 -5.15
N VAL A 86 -3.72 -10.10 -5.26
CA VAL A 86 -2.87 -10.63 -6.34
C VAL A 86 -3.47 -10.38 -7.72
N ASN A 87 -4.79 -10.44 -7.85
CA ASN A 87 -5.47 -10.37 -9.14
C ASN A 87 -5.94 -8.95 -9.48
N ALA A 88 -6.36 -8.18 -8.48
CA ALA A 88 -7.00 -6.88 -8.69
C ALA A 88 -6.05 -5.68 -8.54
N LEU A 89 -4.93 -5.83 -7.83
CA LEU A 89 -4.01 -4.71 -7.58
C LEU A 89 -3.44 -4.08 -8.87
N PRO A 90 -3.02 -4.84 -9.91
CA PRO A 90 -2.45 -4.23 -11.11
C PRO A 90 -3.42 -3.27 -11.81
N GLU A 91 -4.67 -3.70 -12.00
CA GLU A 91 -5.70 -2.88 -12.65
C GLU A 91 -6.06 -1.66 -11.81
N LEU A 92 -6.19 -1.84 -10.49
CA LEU A 92 -6.47 -0.72 -9.57
C LEU A 92 -5.35 0.33 -9.61
N VAL A 93 -4.08 -0.10 -9.52
CA VAL A 93 -2.93 0.81 -9.59
C VAL A 93 -2.88 1.53 -10.94
N HIS A 94 -3.13 0.82 -12.04
CA HIS A 94 -3.18 1.43 -13.37
C HIS A 94 -4.29 2.47 -13.50
N SER A 95 -5.46 2.23 -12.90
CA SER A 95 -6.54 3.21 -12.86
C SER A 95 -6.13 4.46 -12.09
N LEU A 96 -5.59 4.30 -10.87
CA LEU A 96 -5.22 5.41 -10.00
C LEU A 96 -4.10 6.28 -10.57
N ILE A 97 -3.09 5.69 -11.20
CA ILE A 97 -1.98 6.45 -11.80
C ILE A 97 -2.45 7.26 -13.02
N ARG A 98 -3.54 6.85 -13.68
CA ARG A 98 -4.12 7.57 -14.83
C ARG A 98 -5.16 8.62 -14.44
N ASP A 99 -5.63 8.61 -13.20
CA ASP A 99 -6.59 9.55 -12.64
C ASP A 99 -5.91 10.86 -12.18
N GLN A 100 -5.01 11.38 -13.03
CA GLN A 100 -4.31 12.66 -12.82
C GLN A 100 -4.95 13.77 -13.66
#